data_AF-A0A7S3URJ0-F1
#
_entry.id   AF-A0A7S3URJ0-F1
#
_cell.length_a   1.000
_cell.length_b   1.000
_cell.length_c   1.000
_cell.angle_alpha   90.00
_cell.angle_beta   90.00
_cell.angle_gamma   90.00
#
_symmetry.space_group_name_H-M   'P 1'
#
loop_
_entity.id
_entity.type
_entity.pdbx_description
1 polymer ?
#
loop_
_entity_poly.entity_id
_entity_poly.type
_entity_poly.pdbx_seq_one_letter_code
_entity_poly.pdbx_strand_id
1 'polypeptide(L)'
;MKEKIMTEIGPCLSLPHHECTIKEINVMIAQLEHYLKQAMGLPPSIVFLARSVYDGFTPNDVSSYIESELMRMLADVYINCELNVDVTEYEEDDEMADDEEDNKDSHSS
;
A
#
# COMPACT_ATOMS: atom_id res chain seq x y z
N MET A 1 28.07 35.44 -18.90
CA MET A 1 27.32 34.69 -17.88
C MET A 1 26.10 34.10 -18.55
N LYS A 2 26.06 32.77 -18.72
CA LYS A 2 24.88 32.04 -19.19
C LYS A 2 24.48 31.14 -18.05
N GLU A 3 23.35 31.43 -17.43
CA GLU A 3 22.75 30.57 -16.41
C GLU A 3 22.40 29.24 -17.07
N LYS A 4 22.98 28.16 -16.53
CA LYS A 4 22.64 26.80 -16.93
C LYS A 4 21.49 26.37 -16.03
N ILE A 5 20.26 26.60 -16.49
CA ILE A 5 19.08 26.00 -15.91
C ILE A 5 19.16 24.50 -16.23
N MET A 6 19.52 23.69 -15.24
CA MET A 6 19.39 22.24 -15.33
C MET A 6 17.94 21.89 -15.03
N THR A 7 17.21 21.61 -16.11
CA THR A 7 15.90 21.00 -16.12
C THR A 7 16.11 19.48 -16.13
N GLU A 8 16.03 18.82 -14.97
CA GLU A 8 16.00 17.35 -14.89
C GLU A 8 14.84 16.89 -13.97
N ILE A 9 13.66 16.81 -14.59
CA ILE A 9 12.71 15.67 -14.61
C ILE A 9 12.24 15.07 -13.25
N GLY A 10 10.96 15.30 -12.91
CA GLY A 10 10.06 14.33 -12.22
C GLY A 10 9.78 14.52 -10.71
N PRO A 11 8.55 14.28 -10.22
CA PRO A 11 8.20 14.37 -8.80
C PRO A 11 8.73 13.14 -8.07
N CYS A 12 9.65 13.32 -7.10
CA CYS A 12 9.99 12.38 -6.02
C CYS A 12 9.47 10.92 -6.20
N LEU A 13 10.06 10.15 -7.13
CA LEU A 13 9.73 8.74 -7.35
C LEU A 13 10.33 7.80 -6.28
N SER A 14 11.12 8.34 -5.34
CA SER A 14 11.45 7.60 -4.13
C SER A 14 10.21 7.56 -3.25
N LEU A 15 9.54 6.41 -3.22
CA LEU A 15 8.65 6.06 -2.12
C LEU A 15 9.37 6.40 -0.81
N PRO A 16 8.67 6.95 0.20
CA PRO A 16 9.33 7.36 1.44
C PRO A 16 10.12 6.19 2.03
N HIS A 17 11.45 6.30 2.03
CA HIS A 17 12.38 5.31 2.60
C HIS A 17 12.35 5.29 4.14
N HIS A 18 11.37 5.96 4.76
CA HIS A 18 11.24 5.99 6.21
C HIS A 18 10.50 4.75 6.67
N GLU A 19 11.26 3.76 7.14
CA GLU A 19 10.69 2.63 7.86
C GLU A 19 9.99 3.14 9.12
N CYS A 20 8.67 2.95 9.20
CA CYS A 20 7.93 3.29 10.41
C CYS A 20 8.38 2.40 11.58
N THR A 21 8.69 3.04 12.69
CA THR A 21 8.93 2.33 13.95
C THR A 21 7.61 1.72 14.48
N ILE A 22 7.72 0.66 15.29
CA ILE A 22 6.55 0.07 15.98
C ILE A 22 5.75 1.11 16.78
N LYS A 23 6.44 2.10 17.36
CA LYS A 23 5.79 3.19 18.08
C LYS A 23 4.94 4.07 17.15
N GLU A 24 5.46 4.43 15.99
CA GLU A 24 4.71 5.21 15.00
C GLU A 24 3.52 4.42 14.46
N ILE A 25 3.71 3.12 14.19
CA ILE A 25 2.62 2.20 13.80
C ILE A 25 1.51 2.21 14.85
N ASN A 26 1.84 2.02 16.13
CA ASN A 26 0.86 2.03 17.21
C ASN A 26 0.12 3.37 17.36
N VAL A 27 0.81 4.48 17.12
CA VAL A 27 0.19 5.81 17.10
C VAL A 27 -0.82 5.91 15.95
N MET A 28 -0.47 5.45 14.76
CA MET A 28 -1.37 5.46 13.60
C MET A 28 -2.61 4.58 13.83
N ILE A 29 -2.44 3.39 14.41
CA ILE A 29 -3.56 2.50 14.75
C ILE A 29 -4.49 3.14 15.79
N ALA A 30 -3.94 3.77 16.83
CA ALA A 30 -4.73 4.47 17.84
C ALA A 30 -5.48 5.68 17.27
N GLN A 31 -4.89 6.41 16.33
CA GLN A 31 -5.55 7.50 15.62
C GLN A 31 -6.70 6.99 14.75
N LEU A 32 -6.51 5.87 14.05
CA LEU A 32 -7.56 5.20 13.28
C LEU A 32 -8.69 4.73 14.20
N GLU A 33 -8.38 4.09 15.32
CA GLU A 33 -9.36 3.68 16.33
C GLU A 33 -10.22 4.86 16.80
N HIS A 34 -9.55 5.98 17.14
CA HIS A 34 -10.23 7.19 17.59
C HIS A 34 -11.15 7.76 16.51
N TYR A 35 -10.65 7.82 15.26
CA TYR A 35 -11.43 8.26 14.11
C TYR A 35 -12.66 7.37 13.90
N LEU A 36 -12.48 6.05 13.92
CA LEU A 36 -13.59 5.11 13.75
C LEU A 36 -14.60 5.26 14.87
N LYS A 37 -14.18 5.35 16.14
CA LYS A 37 -15.10 5.57 17.27
C LYS A 37 -15.86 6.91 17.19
N GLN A 38 -15.24 7.96 16.65
CA GLN A 38 -15.87 9.28 16.50
C GLN A 38 -16.78 9.40 15.27
N ALA A 39 -16.48 8.70 14.18
CA ALA A 39 -17.28 8.71 12.96
C ALA A 39 -18.65 8.02 13.13
N MET A 40 -18.86 7.30 14.24
CA MET A 40 -19.97 6.37 14.44
C MET A 40 -21.27 7.07 14.87
N GLY A 41 -21.93 7.71 13.91
CA GLY A 41 -23.39 7.65 13.84
C GLY A 41 -23.87 6.31 13.25
N LEU A 42 -23.04 5.65 12.42
CA LEU A 42 -23.30 4.36 11.79
C LEU A 42 -21.98 3.58 11.61
N PRO A 43 -21.89 2.32 12.07
CA PRO A 43 -20.73 1.48 11.80
C PRO A 43 -20.62 1.11 10.31
N PRO A 44 -19.41 1.18 9.70
CA PRO A 44 -19.21 0.62 8.37
C PRO A 44 -19.49 -0.87 8.38
N SER A 45 -20.26 -1.32 7.38
CA SER A 45 -20.64 -2.74 7.25
C SER A 45 -19.52 -3.61 6.67
N ILE A 46 -18.51 -3.00 6.03
CA ILE A 46 -17.40 -3.68 5.35
C ILE A 46 -16.14 -2.81 5.48
N VAL A 47 -15.00 -3.43 5.80
CA VAL A 47 -13.67 -2.81 5.83
C VAL A 47 -12.76 -3.60 4.90
N PHE A 48 -12.08 -2.90 3.98
CA PHE A 48 -11.08 -3.50 3.09
C PHE A 48 -9.69 -3.14 3.57
N LEU A 49 -8.84 -4.14 3.78
CA LEU A 49 -7.43 -3.96 4.12
C LEU A 49 -6.59 -4.45 2.94
N ALA A 50 -5.93 -3.53 2.25
CA ALA A 50 -5.01 -3.87 1.17
C ALA A 50 -3.59 -4.00 1.74
N ARG A 51 -2.90 -5.08 1.38
CA ARG A 51 -1.51 -5.35 1.77
C ARG A 51 -0.62 -5.32 0.53
N SER A 52 0.38 -4.45 0.53
CA SER A 52 1.49 -4.54 -0.43
C SER A 52 2.56 -5.45 0.16
N VAL A 53 2.65 -6.69 -0.34
CA VAL A 53 3.61 -7.70 0.14
C VAL A 53 4.74 -7.99 -0.84
N TYR A 54 4.52 -7.68 -2.12
CA TYR A 54 5.44 -8.04 -3.21
C TYR A 54 6.35 -6.89 -3.64
N ASP A 55 6.19 -5.71 -3.04
CA ASP A 55 6.99 -4.53 -3.40
C ASP A 55 8.37 -4.50 -2.73
N GLY A 56 8.61 -5.37 -1.74
CA GLY A 56 9.87 -5.45 -0.98
C GLY A 56 10.11 -4.26 -0.04
N PHE A 57 9.15 -3.35 0.12
CA PHE A 57 9.30 -2.14 0.94
C PHE A 57 8.82 -2.33 2.39
N THR A 58 7.91 -3.27 2.65
CA THR A 58 7.45 -3.59 4.01
C THR A 58 7.97 -4.95 4.46
N PRO A 59 8.80 -5.04 5.52
CA PRO A 59 9.23 -6.34 6.06
C PRO A 59 8.04 -7.21 6.50
N ASN A 60 8.09 -8.52 6.23
CA ASN A 60 7.02 -9.48 6.55
C ASN A 60 6.61 -9.50 8.03
N ASP A 61 7.57 -9.30 8.94
CA ASP A 61 7.30 -9.25 10.38
C ASP A 61 6.46 -8.00 10.75
N VAL A 62 6.73 -6.88 10.06
CA VAL A 62 6.03 -5.62 10.28
C VAL A 62 4.62 -5.69 9.69
N SER A 63 4.45 -6.28 8.51
CA SER A 63 3.12 -6.45 7.90
C SER A 63 2.21 -7.33 8.78
N SER A 64 2.75 -8.44 9.28
CA SER A 64 2.00 -9.36 10.16
C SER A 64 1.62 -8.71 11.48
N TYR A 65 2.50 -7.86 12.03
CA TYR A 65 2.22 -7.07 13.22
C TYR A 65 1.09 -6.06 12.99
N ILE A 66 1.18 -5.27 11.92
CA ILE A 66 0.16 -4.27 11.57
C ILE A 66 -1.20 -4.94 11.40
N GLU A 67 -1.26 -6.06 10.68
CA GLU A 67 -2.49 -6.82 10.46
C GLU A 67 -3.13 -7.28 11.77
N SER A 68 -2.33 -7.89 12.66
CA SER A 68 -2.81 -8.38 13.96
C SER A 68 -3.37 -7.25 14.82
N GLU A 69 -2.67 -6.11 14.89
CA GLU A 69 -3.11 -4.96 15.69
C GLU A 69 -4.33 -4.26 15.09
N LEU A 70 -4.44 -4.18 13.75
CA LEU A 70 -5.64 -3.67 13.08
C LEU A 70 -6.86 -4.56 13.37
N MET A 71 -6.72 -5.88 13.27
CA MET A 71 -7.80 -6.82 13.57
C MET A 71 -8.27 -6.73 15.01
N ARG A 72 -7.32 -6.61 15.96
CA ARG A 72 -7.63 -6.39 17.38
C ARG A 72 -8.39 -5.08 17.59
N MET A 73 -7.91 -3.99 17.00
CA MET A 73 -8.55 -2.68 17.09
C MET A 73 -9.96 -2.69 16.49
N LEU A 74 -10.16 -3.31 15.33
CA LEU A 74 -11.48 -3.45 14.71
C LEU A 74 -12.43 -4.26 15.60
N ALA A 75 -11.95 -5.34 16.24
CA ALA A 75 -12.73 -6.08 17.22
C ALA A 75 -13.14 -5.22 18.43
N ASP A 76 -12.24 -4.37 18.91
CA ASP A 76 -12.50 -3.46 20.02
C ASP A 76 -13.45 -2.30 19.64
N VAL A 77 -13.44 -1.86 18.38
CA VAL A 77 -14.37 -0.83 17.88
C VAL A 77 -15.76 -1.41 17.64
N TYR A 78 -15.84 -2.63 17.12
CA TYR A 78 -17.07 -3.27 16.68
C TYR A 78 -17.52 -4.43 17.59
N ILE A 79 -17.26 -4.37 18.91
CA ILE A 79 -17.50 -5.43 19.92
C ILE A 79 -18.86 -6.16 19.80
N ASN A 80 -19.90 -5.51 19.27
CA ASN A 80 -21.23 -6.09 19.10
C ASN A 80 -21.48 -6.71 17.71
N CYS A 81 -20.47 -6.76 16.84
CA CYS A 81 -20.53 -7.31 15.50
C CYS A 81 -19.60 -8.52 15.40
N GLU A 82 -20.09 -9.59 14.79
CA GLU A 82 -19.27 -10.73 14.43
C GLU A 82 -18.35 -10.31 13.27
N LEU A 83 -17.05 -10.26 13.52
CA LEU A 83 -16.04 -9.98 12.50
C LEU A 83 -15.81 -11.25 11.67
N ASN A 84 -16.26 -11.23 10.42
CA ASN A 84 -15.90 -12.24 9.45
C ASN A 84 -14.69 -11.74 8.63
N VAL A 85 -13.63 -12.53 8.58
CA VAL A 85 -12.40 -12.21 7.84
C VAL A 85 -12.35 -13.09 6.60
N ASP A 86 -12.32 -12.44 5.44
CA ASP A 86 -12.10 -13.11 4.16
C ASP A 86 -10.78 -12.61 3.57
N VAL A 87 -9.92 -13.53 3.17
CA VAL A 87 -8.58 -13.23 2.63
C VAL A 87 -8.60 -13.55 1.15
N THR A 88 -8.41 -12.53 0.31
CA THR A 88 -8.31 -12.68 -1.14
C THR A 88 -6.87 -12.41 -1.59
N GLU A 89 -6.27 -13.38 -2.26
CA GLU A 89 -4.96 -13.23 -2.91
C GLU A 89 -5.18 -12.69 -4.34
N TYR A 90 -4.38 -11.69 -4.73
CA TYR A 90 -4.39 -11.19 -6.11
C TYR A 90 -3.46 -12.09 -6.94
N GLU A 91 -3.99 -12.68 -8.02
CA GLU A 91 -3.15 -13.36 -9.01
C GLU A 91 -2.33 -12.30 -9.77
N GLU A 92 -1.05 -12.59 -10.01
CA GLU A 92 -0.21 -11.74 -10.85
C GLU A 92 -0.71 -11.88 -12.31
N ASP A 93 -1.29 -10.81 -12.87
CA ASP A 93 -1.64 -10.77 -14.29
C ASP A 93 -0.34 -10.76 -15.11
N ASP A 94 0.07 -11.92 -15.63
CA ASP A 94 1.22 -12.16 -16.53
C ASP A 94 1.04 -11.50 -17.93
N GLU A 95 0.49 -10.29 -18.04
CA GLU A 95 0.21 -9.64 -19.32
C GLU A 95 0.84 -8.25 -19.43
N MET A 96 2.17 -8.21 -19.53
CA MET A 96 2.90 -7.17 -20.28
C MET A 96 4.16 -7.78 -20.90
N ALA A 97 3.98 -8.79 -21.76
CA ALA A 97 5.01 -9.11 -22.74
C ALA A 97 4.98 -7.99 -23.79
N ASP A 98 5.86 -6.99 -23.64
CA ASP A 98 6.16 -6.02 -24.70
C ASP A 98 6.66 -6.80 -25.92
N ASP A 99 5.84 -6.88 -26.97
CA ASP A 99 6.24 -7.34 -28.28
C ASP A 99 7.33 -6.38 -28.83
N GLU A 100 8.61 -6.75 -28.71
CA GLU A 100 9.66 -6.17 -29.54
C GLU A 100 9.44 -6.61 -31.00
N GLU A 101 8.61 -5.88 -31.75
CA GLU A 101 8.53 -6.03 -33.20
C GLU A 101 9.83 -5.54 -33.86
N ASP A 102 10.59 -6.52 -34.36
CA ASP A 102 11.66 -6.42 -35.36
C ASP A 102 11.41 -5.33 -36.42
N ASN A 103 12.12 -4.20 -36.33
CA ASN A 103 12.24 -3.30 -37.47
C ASN A 103 13.37 -3.79 -38.38
N LYS A 104 13.00 -4.56 -39.41
CA LYS A 104 13.91 -5.01 -40.48
C LYS A 104 14.41 -3.80 -41.27
N ASP A 105 15.67 -3.43 -41.02
CA ASP A 105 16.39 -2.46 -41.83
C ASP A 105 16.45 -2.92 -43.29
N SER A 106 15.77 -2.15 -44.13
CA SER A 106 15.81 -2.26 -45.58
C SER A 106 17.04 -1.50 -46.07
N HIS A 107 18.13 -2.18 -46.43
CA HIS A 107 19.14 -1.62 -47.33
C HIS A 107 19.34 -2.57 -48.51
N SER A 108 18.61 -2.28 -49.58
CA SER A 108 19.01 -2.67 -50.93
C SER A 108 20.04 -1.65 -51.42
N SER A 109 21.21 -2.14 -51.82
CA SER A 109 22.13 -1.45 -52.72
C SER A 109 22.76 -2.49 -53.64
#